data_AF-A0A9P5NTG4-F1
#
_entry.id   AF-A0A9P5NTG4-F1
#
_cell.length_a   1.000
_cell.length_b   1.000
_cell.length_c   1.000
_cell.angle_alpha   90.00
_cell.angle_beta   90.00
_cell.angle_gamma   90.00
#
_symmetry.space_group_name_H-M   'P 1'
#
loop_
_entity.id
_entity.type
_entity.pdbx_description
1 polymer ?
#
loop_
_entity_poly.entity_id
_entity_poly.type
_entity_poly.pdbx_seq_one_letter_code
_entity_poly.pdbx_strand_id
1 'polypeptide(L)'
;MRLGSRIAAGFRTHPNLLSNSKSYTFGSRCLSTEPGAGPSDPRAYCKDFVRKYDYDSYLNSYFYPRDSQNGFFALKAFSVRSLAPSQGTPLNSA
;
A
#
# COMPACT_ATOMS: atom_id res chain seq x y z
N MET A 1 -19.44 67.96 0.15
CA MET A 1 -19.18 67.05 -0.99
C MET A 1 -18.10 66.08 -0.47
N ARG A 2 -18.21 64.76 -0.38
CA ARG A 2 -18.97 63.72 -1.10
C ARG A 2 -19.04 62.46 -0.21
N LEU A 3 -20.22 61.84 -0.11
CA LEU A 3 -20.51 60.55 0.53
C LEU A 3 -19.85 59.37 -0.22
N GLY A 4 -19.60 58.26 0.47
CA GLY A 4 -19.31 56.96 -0.15
C GLY A 4 -19.20 55.85 0.92
N SER A 5 -20.31 55.35 1.47
CA SER A 5 -21.14 54.25 0.96
C SER A 5 -20.69 52.87 1.47
N ARG A 6 -21.48 52.36 2.43
CA ARG A 6 -21.51 50.96 2.86
C ARG A 6 -21.96 50.06 1.70
N ILE A 7 -21.35 48.90 1.55
CA ILE A 7 -22.00 47.72 0.98
C ILE A 7 -21.80 46.57 1.95
N ALA A 8 -22.89 46.18 2.62
CA ALA A 8 -23.02 44.89 3.26
C ALA A 8 -23.32 43.86 2.17
N ALA A 9 -22.47 42.86 2.03
CA ALA A 9 -22.77 41.65 1.27
C ALA A 9 -22.72 40.48 2.25
N GLY A 10 -23.90 40.05 2.70
CA GLY A 10 -24.04 38.83 3.49
C GLY A 10 -23.72 37.62 2.63
N PHE A 11 -22.80 36.78 3.10
CA PHE A 11 -22.68 35.39 2.64
C PHE A 11 -22.54 34.46 3.85
N ARG A 12 -23.70 33.89 4.20
CA ARG A 12 -23.94 32.52 4.70
C ARG A 12 -22.79 31.88 5.47
N THR A 13 -22.98 31.76 6.78
CA THR A 13 -22.31 30.78 7.64
C THR A 13 -22.52 29.38 7.06
N HIS A 14 -21.50 28.84 6.39
CA HIS A 14 -21.40 27.40 6.18
C HIS A 14 -21.00 26.78 7.53
N PRO A 15 -21.73 25.77 8.04
CA PRO A 15 -21.26 25.03 9.20
C PRO A 15 -19.95 24.33 8.82
N ASN A 16 -18.92 24.56 9.65
CA ASN A 16 -17.65 23.86 9.59
C ASN A 16 -17.86 22.35 9.76
N LEU A 17 -18.15 21.63 8.69
CA LEU A 17 -17.85 20.20 8.58
C LEU A 17 -16.40 20.07 8.10
N LEU A 18 -15.47 20.60 8.89
CA LEU A 18 -14.06 20.28 8.72
C LEU A 18 -13.88 18.86 9.23
N SER A 19 -13.94 17.96 8.24
CA SER A 19 -13.37 16.63 8.25
C SER A 19 -12.12 16.61 9.14
N ASN A 20 -12.24 15.96 10.29
CA ASN A 20 -11.09 15.62 11.10
C ASN A 20 -10.34 14.51 10.36
N SER A 21 -9.58 14.88 9.32
CA SER A 21 -8.56 13.99 8.79
C SER A 21 -7.48 13.93 9.85
N LYS A 22 -7.71 13.10 10.88
CA LYS A 22 -6.64 12.57 11.70
C LYS A 22 -5.74 11.86 10.70
N SER A 23 -4.69 12.55 10.26
CA SER A 23 -3.58 11.95 9.57
C SER A 23 -3.01 10.95 10.55
N TYR A 24 -3.48 9.71 10.47
CA TYR A 24 -2.76 8.60 11.06
C TYR A 24 -1.46 8.59 10.27
N THR A 25 -0.45 9.26 10.79
CA THR A 25 0.93 8.90 10.47
C THR A 25 1.04 7.46 10.92
N PHE A 26 0.72 6.54 10.00
CA PHE A 26 1.04 5.14 10.16
C PHE A 26 2.56 5.15 10.23
N GLY A 27 3.08 5.18 11.46
CA GLY A 27 4.49 5.10 11.74
C GLY A 27 4.98 3.85 11.03
N SER A 28 5.64 4.06 9.89
CA SER A 28 6.19 2.99 9.08
C SER A 28 7.23 2.33 9.97
N ARG A 29 6.85 1.23 10.62
CA ARG A 29 7.80 0.37 11.32
C ARG A 29 8.67 -0.26 10.24
N CYS A 30 9.75 0.43 9.87
CA CYS A 30 10.83 -0.14 9.07
C CYS A 30 11.61 -1.10 9.97
N LEU A 31 11.12 -2.33 10.07
CA LEU A 31 11.92 -3.44 10.58
C LEU A 31 12.95 -3.79 9.50
N SER A 32 14.18 -3.30 9.69
CA SER A 32 15.34 -3.68 8.90
C SER A 32 15.72 -5.11 9.27
N THR A 33 15.51 -6.05 8.34
CA THR A 33 16.15 -7.36 8.37
C THR A 33 17.46 -7.22 7.61
N GLU A 34 18.57 -7.44 8.31
CA GLU A 34 19.95 -7.69 7.85
C GLU A 34 20.38 -7.06 6.50
N PRO A 35 21.36 -6.14 6.48
CA PRO A 35 21.76 -5.37 5.30
C PRO A 35 22.46 -6.18 4.18
N GLY A 36 22.42 -7.52 4.20
CA GLY A 36 23.24 -8.36 3.32
C GLY A 36 22.56 -9.54 2.63
N ALA A 37 21.26 -9.83 2.85
CA ALA A 37 20.64 -11.08 2.38
C ALA A 37 19.28 -10.91 1.69
N GLY A 38 19.03 -9.76 1.03
CA GLY A 38 17.78 -9.48 0.32
C GLY A 38 17.97 -9.17 -1.16
N PRO A 39 16.94 -9.37 -2.01
CA PRO A 39 16.97 -8.93 -3.40
C PRO A 39 17.20 -7.41 -3.49
N SER A 40 17.99 -6.99 -4.50
CA SER A 40 18.35 -5.57 -4.75
C SER A 40 17.12 -4.66 -4.86
N ASP A 41 16.03 -5.15 -5.47
CA ASP A 41 14.72 -4.50 -5.45
C ASP A 41 13.65 -5.45 -4.87
N PRO A 42 13.28 -5.30 -3.59
CA PRO A 42 12.27 -6.14 -2.97
C PRO A 42 10.87 -5.91 -3.54
N ARG A 43 10.58 -4.75 -4.12
CA ARG A 43 9.26 -4.43 -4.69
C ARG A 43 9.06 -5.17 -6.00
N ALA A 44 10.05 -5.11 -6.89
CA ALA A 44 10.06 -5.89 -8.12
C ALA A 44 10.02 -7.39 -7.82
N TYR A 45 10.80 -7.85 -6.84
CA TYR A 45 10.80 -9.26 -6.42
C TYR A 45 9.41 -9.75 -6.01
N CYS A 46 8.74 -9.06 -5.08
CA CYS A 46 7.40 -9.46 -4.63
C CYS A 46 6.38 -9.45 -5.76
N LYS A 47 6.46 -8.48 -6.67
CA LYS A 47 5.56 -8.39 -7.83
C LYS A 47 5.75 -9.58 -8.77
N ASP A 48 6.99 -9.90 -9.13
CA ASP A 48 7.30 -11.00 -10.03
C ASP A 48 7.00 -12.36 -9.38
N PHE A 49 7.21 -12.48 -8.07
CA PHE A 49 6.85 -13.66 -7.30
C PHE A 49 5.35 -13.90 -7.31
N VAL A 50 4.54 -12.89 -6.97
CA VAL A 50 3.07 -13.00 -7.03
C VAL A 50 2.62 -13.29 -8.45
N ARG A 51 3.19 -12.64 -9.46
CA ARG A 51 2.86 -12.92 -10.87
C ARG A 51 3.09 -14.39 -11.25
N LYS A 52 4.15 -15.03 -10.73
CA LYS A 52 4.51 -16.41 -11.05
C LYS A 52 3.67 -17.44 -10.32
N TYR A 53 3.30 -17.19 -9.06
CA TYR A 53 2.68 -18.18 -8.18
C TYR A 53 1.20 -17.90 -7.85
N ASP A 54 0.74 -16.66 -8.02
CA ASP A 54 -0.64 -16.22 -7.74
C ASP A 54 -1.07 -15.12 -8.74
N TYR A 55 -1.29 -15.57 -9.98
CA TYR A 55 -1.58 -14.68 -11.12
C TYR A 55 -2.90 -13.90 -10.94
N ASP A 56 -3.92 -14.51 -10.32
CA ASP A 56 -5.19 -13.84 -10.03
C ASP A 56 -4.99 -12.65 -9.10
N SER A 57 -4.14 -12.80 -8.08
CA SER A 57 -3.79 -11.68 -7.21
C SER A 57 -3.00 -10.60 -7.94
N TYR A 58 -2.14 -10.98 -8.89
CA TYR A 58 -1.46 -10.01 -9.75
C TYR A 58 -2.45 -9.18 -10.58
N LEU A 59 -3.49 -9.80 -11.15
CA LEU A 59 -4.54 -9.07 -11.86
C LEU A 59 -5.39 -8.20 -10.91
N ASN A 60 -5.68 -8.67 -9.70
CA ASN A 60 -6.43 -7.88 -8.72
C ASN A 60 -5.69 -6.64 -8.24
N SER A 61 -4.35 -6.62 -8.34
CA SER A 61 -3.56 -5.46 -7.95
C SER A 61 -3.90 -4.18 -8.71
N TYR A 62 -4.42 -4.28 -9.95
CA TYR A 62 -4.80 -3.11 -10.76
C TYR A 62 -5.97 -2.32 -10.17
N PHE A 63 -6.79 -2.95 -9.33
CA PHE A 63 -7.90 -2.29 -8.64
C PHE A 63 -7.46 -1.57 -7.36
N TYR A 64 -6.22 -1.73 -6.91
CA TYR A 64 -5.68 -1.04 -5.74
C TYR A 64 -5.01 0.29 -6.12
N PRO A 65 -5.09 1.33 -5.27
CA PRO A 65 -4.33 2.58 -5.43
C PRO A 65 -2.82 2.32 -5.57
N ARG A 66 -2.16 3.02 -6.49
CA ARG A 66 -0.75 2.78 -6.88
C ARG A 66 0.22 2.73 -5.69
N ASP A 67 0.03 3.60 -4.71
CA ASP A 67 0.90 3.69 -3.53
C ASP A 67 0.78 2.46 -2.62
N SER A 68 -0.37 1.79 -2.65
CA SER A 68 -0.68 0.62 -1.81
C SER A 68 -0.35 -0.73 -2.49
N GLN A 69 -0.17 -0.75 -3.82
CA GLN A 69 0.08 -1.98 -4.59
C GLN A 69 1.32 -2.74 -4.10
N ASN A 70 2.38 -2.02 -3.73
CA ASN A 70 3.61 -2.65 -3.25
C ASN A 70 3.41 -3.42 -1.93
N GLY A 71 2.60 -2.87 -1.02
CA GLY A 71 2.23 -3.54 0.23
C GLY A 71 1.36 -4.77 -0.02
N PHE A 72 0.41 -4.67 -0.96
CA PHE A 72 -0.42 -5.80 -1.38
C PHE A 72 0.44 -6.95 -1.93
N PHE A 73 1.39 -6.67 -2.83
CA PHE A 73 2.29 -7.69 -3.36
C PHE A 73 3.16 -8.34 -2.27
N ALA A 74 3.66 -7.56 -1.31
CA ALA A 74 4.47 -8.10 -0.22
C ALA A 74 3.67 -9.09 0.65
N LEU A 75 2.44 -8.73 1.02
CA LEU A 75 1.55 -9.60 1.81
C LEU A 75 1.21 -10.88 1.05
N LYS A 76 0.82 -10.75 -0.23
CA LYS A 76 0.51 -11.89 -1.09
C LYS A 76 1.71 -12.82 -1.29
N ALA A 77 2.90 -12.26 -1.54
CA ALA A 77 4.12 -13.05 -1.70
C ALA A 77 4.43 -13.87 -0.43
N PHE A 78 4.27 -13.28 0.75
CA PHE A 78 4.46 -13.99 2.03
C PHE A 78 3.44 -15.12 2.24
N SER A 79 2.16 -14.85 1.97
CA SER A 79 1.11 -15.87 2.09
C SER A 79 1.34 -17.04 1.15
N VAL A 80 1.70 -16.75 -0.11
CA VAL A 80 1.99 -17.78 -1.12
C VAL A 80 3.25 -18.57 -0.76
N ARG A 81 4.30 -17.92 -0.27
CA ARG A 81 5.51 -18.62 0.19
C ARG A 81 5.22 -19.56 1.36
N SER A 82 4.29 -19.20 2.23
CA SER A 82 3.91 -20.01 3.39
C SER A 82 2.97 -21.16 3.02
N LEU A 83 2.16 -20.98 1.97
CA LEU A 83 1.20 -21.99 1.50
C LEU A 83 1.81 -22.95 0.47
N ALA A 84 2.84 -22.53 -0.25
CA ALA A 84 3.55 -23.41 -1.17
C ALA A 84 4.18 -24.56 -0.36
N PRO A 85 3.88 -25.83 -0.70
CA PRO A 85 4.50 -26.96 -0.04
C PRO A 85 6.01 -26.77 -0.14
N SER A 86 6.71 -26.82 1.00
CA SER A 86 8.15 -27.07 1.00
C SER A 86 8.35 -28.24 0.07
N GLN A 87 8.98 -28.00 -1.10
CA GLN A 87 9.24 -29.01 -2.12
C GLN A 87 9.62 -30.29 -1.38
N GLY A 88 8.73 -31.28 -1.42
CA GLY A 88 8.96 -32.55 -0.76
C GLY A 88 10.29 -33.04 -1.32
N THR A 89 11.28 -33.15 -0.46
CA THR A 89 12.52 -33.86 -0.77
C THR A 89 12.09 -35.20 -1.35
N PRO A 90 12.41 -35.54 -2.62
CA PRO A 90 12.22 -36.90 -3.05
C PRO A 90 13.08 -37.75 -2.12
N LEU A 91 12.44 -38.60 -1.33
CA LEU A 91 13.08 -39.70 -0.62
C LEU A 91 13.61 -40.67 -1.69
N ASN A 92 14.73 -40.30 -2.31
CA ASN A 92 15.57 -41.23 -3.04
C ASN A 92 16.53 -41.78 -1.99
N SER A 93 16.09 -42.80 -1.26
CA SER A 93 16.90 -43.61 -0.36
C SER A 93 16.67 -45.07 -0.72
N ALA A 94 17.77 -45.74 -1.08
CA ALA A 94 17.96 -47.15 -1.43
C ALA A 94 17.62 -47.57 -2.88
#